data_AF-A0A7S1IXM3-F1
#
_entry.id   AF-A0A7S1IXM3-F1
#
_cell.length_a   1.000
_cell.length_b   1.000
_cell.length_c   1.000
_cell.angle_alpha   90.00
_cell.angle_beta   90.00
_cell.angle_gamma   90.00
#
_symmetry.space_group_name_H-M   'P 1'
#
loop_
_entity.id
_entity.type
_entity.pdbx_description
1 polymer ?
#
loop_
_entity_poly.entity_id
_entity_poly.type
_entity_poly.pdbx_seq_one_letter_code
_entity_poly.pdbx_strand_id
1 'polypeptide(L)'
;DRSLLDGHRGPCTLLAAQRASLVASAVEVLAERPDVRFALLGGKGMASGFQAAFNRIPHCLDLFLGETASLPFPAFKGDKLTWDEFVEQARVRELDYGLEITLIGKYREDTMNVVERFKAEVLDRRVPAERADIRLSTIHQAKGREWDLVQACDDLSPLALFAPNENDDPDCPCARYQWKELGDHYNFWYVAL
;
A
#
# COMPACT_ATOMS: atom_id res chain seq x y z
N ASP A 1 0.24 -7.98 18.42
CA ASP A 1 1.50 -7.46 18.98
C ASP A 1 2.46 -8.53 19.44
N ARG A 2 3.29 -8.99 18.51
CA ARG A 2 4.62 -9.52 18.79
C ARG A 2 5.57 -8.64 17.98
N SER A 3 6.59 -8.06 18.61
CA SER A 3 7.58 -7.23 17.92
C SER A 3 8.10 -8.00 16.71
N LEU A 4 7.94 -7.41 15.52
CA LEU A 4 8.27 -8.00 14.21
C LEU A 4 9.75 -8.39 14.06
N LEU A 5 10.56 -8.01 15.03
CA LEU A 5 12.00 -8.13 15.04
C LEU A 5 12.52 -8.89 16.27
N ASP A 6 11.64 -9.43 17.12
CA ASP A 6 12.06 -10.16 18.31
C ASP A 6 12.51 -11.59 17.95
N GLY A 7 13.83 -11.80 17.98
CA GLY A 7 14.46 -13.12 17.93
C GLY A 7 14.94 -13.59 16.56
N HIS A 8 14.61 -12.89 15.47
CA HIS A 8 15.14 -13.21 14.13
C HIS A 8 16.38 -12.38 13.79
N ARG A 9 17.44 -13.04 13.31
CA ARG A 9 18.66 -12.38 12.82
C ARG A 9 18.59 -12.25 11.30
N GLY A 10 17.84 -11.27 10.82
CA GLY A 10 17.72 -11.00 9.40
C GLY A 10 16.66 -9.94 9.09
N PRO A 11 16.71 -9.34 7.87
CA PRO A 11 15.70 -8.40 7.43
C PRO A 11 14.34 -9.07 7.25
N CYS A 12 13.28 -8.45 7.79
CA CYS A 12 11.90 -8.82 7.52
C CYS A 12 11.40 -8.13 6.25
N THR A 13 10.74 -8.84 5.34
CA THR A 13 10.08 -8.22 4.17
C THR A 13 8.61 -7.97 4.48
N LEU A 14 8.21 -6.69 4.53
CA LEU A 14 6.81 -6.29 4.50
C LEU A 14 6.30 -6.32 3.06
N LEU A 15 5.26 -7.13 2.85
CA LEU A 15 4.62 -7.32 1.57
C LEU A 15 3.20 -6.74 1.60
N ALA A 16 2.84 -5.93 0.61
CA ALA A 16 1.50 -5.34 0.52
C ALA A 16 0.91 -5.44 -0.88
N ALA A 17 -0.42 -5.40 -0.98
CA ALA A 17 -1.10 -5.23 -2.27
C ALA A 17 -0.86 -3.80 -2.80
N GLN A 18 -1.00 -2.81 -1.92
CA GLN A 18 -1.03 -1.40 -2.24
C GLN A 18 0.19 -0.67 -1.69
N ARG A 19 0.63 0.34 -2.44
CA ARG A 19 1.70 1.25 -1.99
C ARG A 19 1.33 2.00 -0.70
N ALA A 20 0.05 2.31 -0.50
CA ALA A 20 -0.43 3.05 0.67
C ALA A 20 -0.22 2.27 1.96
N SER A 21 -0.45 0.96 1.92
CA SER A 21 -0.23 0.07 3.06
C SER A 21 1.23 0.01 3.46
N LEU A 22 2.17 0.02 2.50
CA LEU A 22 3.61 0.11 2.81
C LEU A 22 3.96 1.42 3.53
N VAL A 23 3.37 2.54 3.12
CA VAL A 23 3.58 3.83 3.78
C VAL A 23 3.04 3.79 5.21
N ALA A 24 1.81 3.30 5.38
CA ALA A 24 1.19 3.19 6.68
C ALA A 24 2.00 2.30 7.63
N SER A 25 2.30 1.07 7.23
CA SER A 25 3.05 0.12 8.06
C SER A 25 4.45 0.63 8.41
N ALA A 26 5.15 1.28 7.47
CA ALA A 26 6.47 1.83 7.75
C ALA A 26 6.42 2.96 8.78
N VAL A 27 5.43 3.86 8.69
CA VAL A 27 5.28 4.98 9.63
C VAL A 27 4.85 4.49 11.02
N GLU A 28 3.98 3.49 11.10
CA GLU A 28 3.60 2.84 12.35
C GLU A 28 4.82 2.19 13.01
N VAL A 29 5.62 1.42 12.26
CA VAL A 29 6.87 0.84 12.78
C VAL A 29 7.85 1.93 13.23
N LEU A 30 8.00 3.02 12.49
CA LEU A 30 8.87 4.14 12.88
C LEU A 30 8.41 4.82 14.18
N ALA A 31 7.09 4.85 14.45
CA ALA A 31 6.54 5.43 15.66
C ALA A 31 6.99 4.65 16.91
N GLU A 32 7.08 3.32 16.80
CA GLU A 32 7.54 2.44 17.88
C GLU A 32 9.06 2.30 17.92
N ARG A 33 9.69 2.28 16.73
CA ARG A 33 11.11 2.00 16.52
C ARG A 33 11.74 2.99 15.54
N PRO A 34 12.15 4.17 16.00
CA PRO A 34 12.68 5.23 15.12
C PRO A 34 14.07 4.90 14.55
N ASP A 35 14.76 3.89 15.08
CA ASP A 35 16.10 3.47 14.65
C ASP A 35 16.08 2.45 13.50
N VAL A 36 14.92 1.87 13.18
CA VAL A 36 14.75 0.89 12.10
C VAL A 36 15.15 1.49 10.76
N ARG A 37 15.82 0.66 9.94
CA ARG A 37 16.23 1.02 8.59
C ARG A 37 15.38 0.29 7.56
N PHE A 38 14.77 1.05 6.66
CA PHE A 38 13.97 0.50 5.57
C PHE A 38 14.74 0.48 4.25
N ALA A 39 14.57 -0.59 3.48
CA ALA A 39 14.91 -0.63 2.06
C ALA A 39 13.65 -0.80 1.22
N LEU A 40 13.54 -0.02 0.14
CA LEU A 40 12.47 -0.18 -0.84
C LEU A 40 12.92 -1.13 -1.96
N LEU A 41 12.21 -2.24 -2.15
CA LEU A 41 12.44 -3.18 -3.25
C LEU A 41 11.72 -2.71 -4.52
N GLY A 42 12.06 -3.23 -5.70
CA GLY A 42 11.46 -2.79 -6.98
C GLY A 42 12.19 -1.63 -7.69
N GLY A 43 13.29 -1.14 -7.13
CA GLY A 43 14.23 -0.23 -7.80
C GLY A 43 13.65 1.15 -8.12
N LYS A 44 14.18 1.80 -9.17
CA LYS A 44 13.84 3.19 -9.52
C LYS A 44 12.35 3.39 -9.80
N GLY A 45 11.68 2.40 -10.39
CA GLY A 45 10.26 2.49 -10.75
C GLY A 45 9.34 2.66 -9.54
N MET A 46 9.59 1.90 -8.47
CA MET A 46 8.78 1.99 -7.25
C MET A 46 8.99 3.33 -6.54
N ALA A 47 10.24 3.79 -6.43
CA ALA A 47 10.57 5.09 -5.84
C ALA A 47 9.94 6.25 -6.64
N SER A 48 10.04 6.23 -7.98
CA SER A 48 9.39 7.26 -8.82
C SER A 48 7.88 7.25 -8.67
N GLY A 49 7.28 6.08 -8.47
CA GLY A 49 5.85 5.95 -8.22
C GLY A 49 5.42 6.66 -6.93
N PHE A 50 6.18 6.52 -5.85
CA PHE A 50 5.91 7.27 -4.62
C PHE A 50 6.11 8.77 -4.80
N GLN A 51 7.22 9.18 -5.43
CA GLN A 51 7.50 10.59 -5.66
C GLN A 51 6.41 11.28 -6.49
N ALA A 52 5.94 10.62 -7.56
CA ALA A 52 4.86 11.15 -8.39
C ALA A 52 3.57 11.36 -7.59
N ALA A 53 3.20 10.40 -6.74
CA ALA A 53 2.02 10.52 -5.91
C ALA A 53 2.19 11.54 -4.78
N PHE A 54 3.34 11.57 -4.10
CA PHE A 54 3.65 12.55 -3.05
C PHE A 54 3.64 13.99 -3.56
N ASN A 55 3.99 14.23 -4.83
CA ASN A 55 3.85 15.54 -5.45
C ASN A 55 2.39 15.94 -5.73
N ARG A 56 1.46 14.97 -5.79
CA ARG A 56 0.03 15.23 -5.99
C ARG A 56 -0.74 15.37 -4.68
N ILE A 57 -0.28 14.70 -3.62
CA ILE A 57 -0.94 14.69 -2.30
C ILE A 57 -1.30 16.10 -1.79
N PRO A 58 -0.41 17.12 -1.83
CA PRO A 58 -0.77 18.45 -1.34
C PRO A 58 -2.02 19.01 -2.01
N HIS A 59 -2.11 18.93 -3.34
CA HIS A 59 -3.29 19.42 -4.09
C HIS A 59 -4.55 18.61 -3.79
N CYS A 60 -4.41 17.30 -3.63
CA CYS A 60 -5.52 16.42 -3.23
C CYS A 60 -5.97 16.73 -1.79
N LEU A 61 -5.05 17.08 -0.90
CA LEU A 61 -5.34 17.43 0.48
C LEU A 61 -6.05 18.79 0.56
N ASP A 62 -5.61 19.80 -0.19
CA ASP A 62 -6.31 21.08 -0.29
C ASP A 62 -7.77 20.88 -0.75
N LEU A 63 -7.99 19.95 -1.70
CA LEU A 63 -9.32 19.58 -2.16
C LEU A 63 -10.15 18.89 -1.06
N PHE A 64 -9.52 17.98 -0.31
CA PHE A 64 -10.14 17.29 0.82
C PHE A 64 -10.56 18.24 1.95
N LEU A 65 -9.73 19.24 2.24
CA LEU A 65 -9.98 20.26 3.26
C LEU A 65 -10.97 21.34 2.77
N GLY A 66 -11.35 21.32 1.50
CA GLY A 66 -12.24 22.32 0.88
C GLY A 66 -11.56 23.68 0.62
N GLU A 67 -10.23 23.73 0.66
CA GLU A 67 -9.42 24.92 0.38
C GLU A 67 -9.36 25.26 -1.11
N THR A 68 -9.51 24.24 -1.96
CA THR A 68 -9.68 24.37 -3.41
C THR A 68 -10.88 23.55 -3.89
N ALA A 69 -11.44 23.94 -5.03
CA ALA A 69 -12.47 23.17 -5.74
C ALA A 69 -11.96 22.63 -7.08
N SER A 70 -10.66 22.73 -7.38
CA SER A 70 -10.09 22.31 -8.66
C SER A 70 -8.68 21.75 -8.48
N LEU A 71 -8.34 20.75 -9.30
CA LEU A 71 -7.01 20.13 -9.30
C LEU A 71 -6.19 20.59 -10.51
N PRO A 72 -4.87 20.78 -10.37
CA PRO A 72 -4.00 21.22 -11.46
C PRO A 72 -3.64 20.09 -12.45
N PHE A 73 -4.28 18.92 -12.33
CA PHE A 73 -3.91 17.74 -13.11
C PHE A 73 -4.69 17.69 -14.44
N PRO A 74 -4.04 17.30 -15.55
CA PRO A 74 -4.69 17.23 -16.87
C PRO A 74 -5.99 16.42 -16.88
N ALA A 75 -6.07 15.36 -16.07
CA ALA A 75 -7.24 14.50 -15.99
C ALA A 75 -8.49 15.19 -15.44
N PHE A 76 -8.35 16.27 -14.66
CA PHE A 76 -9.44 16.99 -13.98
C PHE A 76 -9.47 18.48 -14.40
N LYS A 77 -8.81 18.81 -15.51
CA LYS A 77 -8.62 20.19 -15.91
C LYS A 77 -9.95 20.84 -16.29
N GLY A 78 -10.32 21.89 -15.56
CA GLY A 78 -11.54 22.66 -15.80
C GLY A 78 -12.74 22.17 -14.98
N ASP A 79 -12.60 21.04 -14.29
CA ASP A 79 -13.64 20.52 -13.41
C ASP A 79 -13.64 21.28 -12.08
N LYS A 80 -14.84 21.53 -11.55
CA LYS A 80 -15.04 21.90 -10.16
C LYS A 80 -15.53 20.67 -9.43
N LEU A 81 -14.79 20.25 -8.42
CA LEU A 81 -14.98 18.98 -7.75
C LEU A 81 -14.98 19.18 -6.24
N THR A 82 -15.82 18.42 -5.56
CA THR A 82 -15.65 18.06 -4.16
C THR A 82 -14.70 16.86 -4.05
N TRP A 83 -14.25 16.57 -2.83
CA TRP A 83 -13.43 15.37 -2.57
C TRP A 83 -14.12 14.08 -3.02
N ASP A 84 -15.41 13.91 -2.69
CA ASP A 84 -16.16 12.70 -3.03
C ASP A 84 -16.33 12.52 -4.54
N GLU A 85 -16.57 13.62 -5.27
CA GLU A 85 -16.61 13.59 -6.75
C GLU A 85 -15.26 13.24 -7.36
N PHE A 86 -14.16 13.75 -6.79
CA PHE A 86 -12.81 13.38 -7.22
C PHE A 86 -12.55 11.88 -7.00
N VAL A 87 -12.86 11.34 -5.82
CA VAL A 87 -12.68 9.92 -5.50
C VAL A 87 -13.48 9.05 -6.46
N GLU A 88 -14.75 9.39 -6.69
CA GLU A 88 -15.61 8.63 -7.58
C GLU A 88 -15.14 8.71 -9.03
N GLN A 89 -14.75 9.89 -9.51
CA GLN A 89 -14.20 10.02 -10.86
C GLN A 89 -12.89 9.27 -11.04
N ALA A 90 -11.98 9.31 -10.05
CA ALA A 90 -10.74 8.55 -10.10
C ALA A 90 -11.01 7.04 -10.18
N ARG A 91 -12.02 6.55 -9.45
CA ARG A 91 -12.45 5.15 -9.48
C ARG A 91 -13.08 4.77 -10.82
N VAL A 92 -14.08 5.50 -11.28
CA VAL A 92 -14.84 5.21 -12.52
C VAL A 92 -13.94 5.29 -13.76
N ARG A 93 -12.96 6.20 -13.75
CA ARG A 93 -12.02 6.40 -14.86
C ARG A 93 -10.73 5.60 -14.70
N GLU A 94 -10.63 4.75 -13.68
CA GLU A 94 -9.47 3.90 -13.37
C GLU A 94 -8.14 4.68 -13.33
N LEU A 95 -8.15 5.87 -12.73
CA LEU A 95 -6.97 6.73 -12.62
C LEU A 95 -6.08 6.30 -11.44
N ASP A 96 -4.75 6.41 -11.60
CA ASP A 96 -3.76 6.07 -10.55
C ASP A 96 -3.67 7.15 -9.46
N TYR A 97 -4.70 7.24 -8.62
CA TYR A 97 -4.78 8.08 -7.41
C TYR A 97 -5.00 7.28 -6.13
N GLY A 98 -4.84 5.96 -6.18
CA GLY A 98 -5.12 5.09 -5.04
C GLY A 98 -4.25 5.39 -3.82
N LEU A 99 -3.02 5.87 -4.00
CA LEU A 99 -2.16 6.24 -2.87
C LEU A 99 -2.72 7.47 -2.15
N GLU A 100 -3.03 8.52 -2.91
CA GLU A 100 -3.54 9.80 -2.41
C GLU A 100 -4.85 9.61 -1.67
N ILE A 101 -5.80 8.91 -2.31
CA ILE A 101 -7.12 8.65 -1.76
C ILE A 101 -7.00 7.87 -0.44
N THR A 102 -6.20 6.81 -0.42
CA THR A 102 -6.04 5.99 0.79
C THR A 102 -5.33 6.73 1.92
N LEU A 103 -4.24 7.45 1.64
CA LEU A 103 -3.51 8.17 2.67
C LEU A 103 -4.32 9.34 3.23
N ILE A 104 -4.97 10.14 2.38
CA ILE A 104 -5.81 11.27 2.82
C ILE A 104 -7.04 10.75 3.58
N GLY A 105 -7.68 9.69 3.10
CA GLY A 105 -8.80 9.07 3.79
C GLY A 105 -8.44 8.56 5.19
N LYS A 106 -7.24 7.97 5.35
CA LYS A 106 -6.77 7.42 6.65
C LYS A 106 -6.26 8.50 7.60
N TYR A 107 -5.42 9.42 7.12
CA TYR A 107 -4.67 10.36 7.97
C TYR A 107 -5.20 11.80 7.96
N ARG A 108 -6.08 12.15 7.02
CA ARG A 108 -6.71 13.48 6.92
C ARG A 108 -5.68 14.60 6.96
N GLU A 109 -5.80 15.54 7.90
CA GLU A 109 -4.90 16.68 8.11
C GLU A 109 -3.45 16.26 8.40
N ASP A 110 -3.24 15.07 8.98
CA ASP A 110 -1.90 14.55 9.33
C ASP A 110 -1.19 13.89 8.13
N THR A 111 -1.84 13.83 6.96
CA THR A 111 -1.31 13.14 5.78
C THR A 111 0.09 13.62 5.40
N MET A 112 0.34 14.93 5.45
CA MET A 112 1.65 15.47 5.09
C MET A 112 2.75 15.05 6.07
N ASN A 113 2.46 14.93 7.37
CA ASN A 113 3.44 14.46 8.35
C ASN A 113 3.82 13.00 8.08
N VAL A 114 2.84 12.16 7.76
CA VAL A 114 3.05 10.75 7.38
C VAL A 114 3.91 10.65 6.13
N VAL A 115 3.59 11.43 5.09
CA VAL A 115 4.31 11.44 3.81
C VAL A 115 5.76 11.90 3.99
N GLU A 116 5.99 13.01 4.68
CA GLU A 116 7.34 13.54 4.89
C GLU A 116 8.17 12.61 5.76
N ARG A 117 7.57 11.97 6.77
CA ARG A 117 8.25 10.96 7.59
C ARG A 117 8.67 9.75 6.76
N PHE A 118 7.77 9.21 5.94
CA PHE A 118 8.11 8.10 5.06
C PHE A 118 9.20 8.48 4.05
N LYS A 119 9.10 9.66 3.45
CA LYS A 119 10.06 10.16 2.49
C LYS A 119 11.46 10.29 3.09
N ALA A 120 11.58 10.91 4.26
CA ALA A 120 12.84 11.09 4.96
C ALA A 120 13.49 9.74 5.31
N GLU A 121 12.74 8.83 5.94
CA GLU A 121 13.30 7.59 6.50
C GLU A 121 13.45 6.45 5.50
N VAL A 122 12.68 6.47 4.41
CA VAL A 122 12.65 5.38 3.42
C VAL A 122 13.23 5.82 2.08
N LEU A 123 12.67 6.87 1.47
CA LEU A 123 13.01 7.25 0.10
C LEU A 123 14.35 7.99 0.00
N ASP A 124 14.61 8.91 0.92
CA ASP A 124 15.79 9.78 0.88
C ASP A 124 17.01 9.12 1.54
N ARG A 125 16.78 8.32 2.59
CA ARG A 125 17.84 7.56 3.29
C ARG A 125 18.50 6.49 2.42
N ARG A 126 17.75 5.90 1.46
CA ARG A 126 18.25 4.94 0.44
C ARG A 126 19.11 3.81 1.01
N VAL A 127 18.65 3.18 2.09
CA VAL A 127 19.40 2.07 2.70
C VAL A 127 19.43 0.88 1.73
N PRO A 128 20.62 0.28 1.48
CA PRO A 128 20.73 -0.95 0.69
C PRO A 128 19.95 -2.11 1.34
N ALA A 129 19.36 -2.99 0.52
CA ALA A 129 18.52 -4.09 0.99
C ALA A 129 19.25 -5.11 1.89
N GLU A 130 20.57 -5.17 1.80
CA GLU A 130 21.46 -6.03 2.59
C GLU A 130 21.72 -5.44 3.99
N ARG A 131 21.46 -4.14 4.18
CA ARG A 131 21.69 -3.42 5.44
C ARG A 131 20.40 -2.96 6.11
N ALA A 132 19.25 -3.21 5.49
CA ALA A 132 17.96 -2.87 6.05
C ALA A 132 17.56 -3.85 7.15
N ASP A 133 16.77 -3.35 8.10
CA ASP A 133 16.09 -4.17 9.10
C ASP A 133 14.72 -4.62 8.55
N ILE A 134 14.11 -3.78 7.70
CA ILE A 134 12.85 -4.07 7.02
C ILE A 134 12.95 -3.75 5.53
N ARG A 135 12.46 -4.67 4.69
CA ARG A 135 12.32 -4.48 3.24
C ARG A 135 10.86 -4.23 2.91
N LEU A 136 10.58 -3.25 2.06
CA LEU A 136 9.23 -2.94 1.60
C LEU A 136 9.08 -3.40 0.16
N SER A 137 8.05 -4.21 -0.13
CA SER A 137 7.72 -4.63 -1.50
C SER A 137 6.22 -4.67 -1.69
N THR A 138 5.77 -4.36 -2.91
CA THR A 138 4.43 -4.76 -3.32
C THR A 138 4.47 -6.20 -3.80
N ILE A 139 3.31 -6.87 -3.76
CA ILE A 139 3.16 -8.25 -4.25
C ILE A 139 3.50 -8.38 -5.74
N HIS A 140 3.22 -7.34 -6.52
CA HIS A 140 3.59 -7.26 -7.93
C HIS A 140 5.11 -7.30 -8.16
N GLN A 141 5.89 -6.72 -7.23
CA GLN A 141 7.35 -6.69 -7.30
C GLN A 141 8.02 -7.93 -6.70
N ALA A 142 7.23 -8.74 -5.97
CA ALA A 142 7.71 -9.95 -5.30
C ALA A 142 7.79 -11.19 -6.19
N LYS A 143 7.19 -11.16 -7.39
CA LYS A 143 7.20 -12.31 -8.30
C LYS A 143 8.63 -12.79 -8.60
N GLY A 144 8.89 -14.07 -8.32
CA GLY A 144 10.19 -14.72 -8.53
C GLY A 144 11.27 -14.30 -7.52
N ARG A 145 10.87 -13.78 -6.35
CA ARG A 145 11.75 -13.47 -5.23
C ARG A 145 11.37 -14.33 -4.03
N GLU A 146 12.37 -14.69 -3.25
CA GLU A 146 12.22 -15.46 -2.02
C GLU A 146 12.93 -14.70 -0.89
N TRP A 147 12.36 -14.75 0.31
CA TRP A 147 12.92 -14.12 1.50
C TRP A 147 12.73 -15.02 2.71
N ASP A 148 13.69 -14.99 3.63
CA ASP A 148 13.67 -15.83 4.84
C ASP A 148 12.51 -15.50 5.78
N LEU A 149 12.11 -14.23 5.83
CA LEU A 149 11.02 -13.74 6.66
C LEU A 149 10.15 -12.75 5.87
N VAL A 150 8.87 -13.08 5.73
CA VAL A 150 7.86 -12.24 5.06
C VAL A 150 6.70 -12.00 6.02
N GLN A 151 6.22 -10.76 6.04
CA GLN A 151 4.98 -10.39 6.67
C GLN A 151 4.07 -9.73 5.65
N ALA A 152 2.91 -10.35 5.41
CA ALA A 152 1.84 -9.79 4.62
C ALA A 152 1.13 -8.68 5.40
N CYS A 153 0.89 -7.53 4.75
CA CYS A 153 0.00 -6.50 5.25
C CYS A 153 -1.46 -6.93 5.10
N ASP A 154 -2.34 -6.39 5.93
CA ASP A 154 -3.77 -6.76 5.96
C ASP A 154 -4.50 -6.49 4.63
N ASP A 155 -3.98 -5.60 3.79
CA ASP A 155 -4.53 -5.32 2.46
C ASP A 155 -4.35 -6.49 1.46
N LEU A 156 -3.58 -7.50 1.83
CA LEU A 156 -3.50 -8.77 1.11
C LEU A 156 -4.63 -9.72 1.51
N SER A 157 -5.18 -9.63 2.72
CA SER A 157 -6.22 -10.54 3.19
C SER A 157 -7.47 -10.58 2.29
N PRO A 158 -7.97 -9.46 1.71
CA PRO A 158 -9.07 -9.51 0.75
C PRO A 158 -8.75 -10.24 -0.55
N LEU A 159 -7.46 -10.39 -0.89
CA LEU A 159 -7.01 -11.18 -2.02
C LEU A 159 -6.99 -12.69 -1.68
N ALA A 160 -7.04 -13.04 -0.39
CA ALA A 160 -6.97 -14.41 0.10
C ALA A 160 -8.35 -15.02 -0.10
N LEU A 161 -8.50 -15.82 -1.14
CA LEU A 161 -9.79 -16.33 -1.58
C LEU A 161 -10.21 -17.56 -0.76
N PHE A 162 -10.36 -17.36 0.54
CA PHE A 162 -11.00 -18.32 1.45
C PHE A 162 -12.09 -17.62 2.26
N ALA A 163 -13.16 -17.22 1.58
CA ALA A 163 -14.41 -16.93 2.30
C ALA A 163 -15.19 -18.25 2.43
N PRO A 164 -15.65 -18.63 3.65
CA PRO A 164 -16.59 -19.73 3.79
C PRO A 164 -17.84 -19.41 2.99
N ASN A 165 -18.33 -20.38 2.22
CA ASN A 165 -19.56 -20.22 1.46
C ASN A 165 -20.73 -20.13 2.45
N GLU A 166 -21.53 -19.07 2.41
CA GLU A 166 -22.73 -18.94 3.27
C GLU A 166 -23.76 -20.05 2.99
N ASN A 167 -23.64 -20.73 1.85
CA ASN A 167 -24.41 -21.90 1.45
C ASN A 167 -23.63 -23.22 1.61
N ASP A 168 -22.76 -23.32 2.62
CA ASP A 168 -21.96 -24.51 2.92
C ASP A 168 -22.84 -25.78 2.90
N ASP A 169 -22.75 -26.53 1.80
CA ASP A 169 -23.28 -27.89 1.71
C ASP A 169 -22.26 -28.81 2.41
N PRO A 170 -22.61 -29.40 3.57
CA PRO A 170 -21.69 -30.24 4.32
C PRO A 170 -21.25 -31.50 3.54
N ASP A 171 -21.95 -31.87 2.47
CA ASP A 171 -21.70 -33.07 1.68
C ASP A 171 -20.83 -32.85 0.41
N CYS A 172 -20.49 -31.59 0.03
CA CYS A 172 -19.51 -31.28 -1.03
C CYS A 172 -18.35 -30.44 -0.46
N PRO A 173 -17.20 -31.08 -0.11
CA PRO A 173 -15.99 -30.38 0.33
C PRO A 173 -15.48 -29.35 -0.69
N CYS A 174 -15.85 -29.56 -1.96
CA CYS A 174 -15.62 -28.72 -3.12
C CYS A 174 -16.35 -27.36 -3.09
N ALA A 175 -17.47 -27.26 -2.38
CA ALA A 175 -18.35 -26.08 -2.37
C ALA A 175 -18.06 -25.09 -1.23
N ARG A 176 -17.10 -25.41 -0.34
CA ARG A 176 -16.79 -24.61 0.85
C ARG A 176 -16.20 -23.23 0.59
N TYR A 177 -15.70 -23.00 -0.62
CA TYR A 177 -15.04 -21.75 -0.98
C TYR A 177 -15.66 -21.20 -2.26
N GLN A 178 -16.30 -20.02 -2.15
CA GLN A 178 -16.72 -19.28 -3.34
C GLN A 178 -15.50 -18.61 -3.98
N TRP A 179 -15.16 -19.09 -5.17
CA TRP A 179 -14.17 -18.46 -6.02
C TRP A 179 -14.73 -17.13 -6.53
N LYS A 180 -14.15 -15.98 -6.15
CA LYS A 180 -14.44 -14.73 -6.87
C LYS A 180 -13.86 -14.82 -8.28
N GLU A 181 -14.54 -14.24 -9.27
CA GLU A 181 -14.12 -14.13 -10.68
C GLU A 181 -12.89 -13.21 -10.90
N LEU A 182 -11.94 -13.17 -9.96
CA LEU A 182 -10.73 -12.37 -10.03
C LEU A 182 -9.58 -13.22 -10.60
N GLY A 183 -9.68 -13.54 -11.90
CA GLY A 183 -8.82 -14.50 -12.61
C GLY A 183 -7.30 -14.28 -12.50
N ASP A 184 -6.84 -13.08 -12.11
CA ASP A 184 -5.42 -12.77 -11.92
C ASP A 184 -4.97 -12.65 -10.45
N HIS A 185 -5.90 -12.52 -9.50
CA HIS A 185 -5.56 -12.25 -8.10
C HIS A 185 -5.06 -13.49 -7.35
N TYR A 186 -5.41 -14.69 -7.84
CA TYR A 186 -4.89 -15.98 -7.36
C TYR A 186 -3.37 -16.09 -7.45
N ASN A 187 -2.78 -15.51 -8.51
CA ASN A 187 -1.33 -15.52 -8.69
C ASN A 187 -0.62 -14.71 -7.60
N PHE A 188 -1.26 -13.69 -7.05
CA PHE A 188 -0.62 -12.83 -6.06
C PHE A 188 -0.48 -13.55 -4.72
N TRP A 189 -1.52 -14.23 -4.23
CA TRP A 189 -1.38 -15.00 -2.98
C TRP A 189 -0.38 -16.14 -3.07
N TYR A 190 -0.32 -16.85 -4.20
CA TYR A 190 0.71 -17.86 -4.43
C TYR A 190 2.12 -17.27 -4.41
N VAL A 191 2.29 -16.00 -4.83
CA VAL A 191 3.59 -15.30 -4.78
C VAL A 191 3.96 -14.86 -3.36
N ALA A 192 3.00 -14.75 -2.44
CA ALA A 192 3.25 -14.34 -1.06
C ALA A 192 3.60 -15.50 -0.11
N LEU A 193 3.29 -16.75 -0.49
CA LEU A 193 3.55 -17.97 0.27
C LEU A 193 4.85 -18.64 -0.19
#